data_AF-A0A5K0X8M8-F1
#
_entry.id   AF-A0A5K0X8M8-F1
#
_cell.length_a   1.000
_cell.length_b   1.000
_cell.length_c   1.000
_cell.angle_alpha   90.00
_cell.angle_beta   90.00
_cell.angle_gamma   90.00
#
_symmetry.space_group_name_H-M   'P 1'
#
loop_
_entity.id
_entity.type
_entity.pdbx_description
1 polymer ?
#
loop_
_entity_poly.entity_id
_entity_poly.type
_entity_poly.pdbx_seq_one_letter_code
_entity_poly.pdbx_strand_id
1 'polypeptide(L)'
;KTSSNPADAAMGRIAQGTKALIEGGQDKIFHHTFETLPGEKLQKTFVCYLSTSSGPVIGTLFLSTSRLAFCSDNPLCYSPQPGQQSWSYYK
;
A
#
# COMPACT_ATOMS: atom_id res chain seq x y z
N LYS A 1 13.37 -10.07 15.64
CA LYS A 1 13.95 -10.15 14.28
C LYS A 1 12.80 -10.02 13.30
N THR A 2 12.70 -8.86 12.66
CA THR A 2 11.59 -8.48 11.78
C THR A 2 12.04 -8.57 10.34
N SER A 3 12.28 -9.79 9.85
CA SER A 3 12.45 -10.02 8.42
C SER A 3 11.06 -10.25 7.82
N SER A 4 10.63 -9.36 6.94
CA SER A 4 9.50 -9.64 6.04
C SER A 4 9.73 -10.99 5.36
N ASN A 5 8.72 -11.85 5.34
CA ASN A 5 8.77 -13.06 4.52
C ASN A 5 8.92 -12.64 3.05
N PRO A 6 10.01 -13.03 2.36
CA PRO A 6 10.24 -12.64 0.96
C PRO A 6 9.13 -13.12 0.02
N ALA A 7 8.49 -14.25 0.30
CA ALA A 7 7.39 -14.78 -0.51
C ALA A 7 6.16 -13.88 -0.40
N ASP A 8 5.78 -13.47 0.81
CA ASP A 8 4.64 -12.56 1.01
C ASP A 8 4.90 -11.20 0.36
N ALA A 9 6.14 -10.70 0.45
CA ALA A 9 6.56 -9.49 -0.24
C ALA A 9 6.43 -9.62 -1.77
N ALA A 10 6.89 -10.74 -2.34
CA ALA A 10 6.75 -11.01 -3.77
C ALA A 10 5.28 -11.06 -4.19
N MET A 11 4.42 -11.72 -3.41
CA MET A 11 2.98 -11.77 -3.66
C MET A 11 2.32 -10.38 -3.59
N GLY A 12 2.70 -9.54 -2.62
CA GLY A 12 2.25 -8.16 -2.55
C GLY A 12 2.62 -7.37 -3.81
N ARG A 13 3.85 -7.52 -4.31
CA ARG A 13 4.29 -6.84 -5.55
C ARG A 13 3.53 -7.32 -6.78
N ILE A 14 3.25 -8.61 -6.90
CA ILE A 14 2.44 -9.16 -7.99
C ILE A 14 1.03 -8.56 -7.93
N ALA A 15 0.39 -8.55 -6.75
CA ALA A 15 -0.93 -7.97 -6.57
C ALA A 15 -0.99 -6.49 -6.97
N GLN A 16 0.01 -5.69 -6.58
CA GLN A 16 0.10 -4.28 -6.99
C GLN A 16 0.32 -4.10 -8.49
N GLY A 17 1.15 -4.94 -9.11
CA GLY A 17 1.34 -4.94 -10.57
C GLY A 17 0.02 -5.22 -11.29
N THR A 18 -0.74 -6.22 -10.85
CA THR A 18 -2.07 -6.52 -11.35
C THR A 18 -3.04 -5.36 -11.14
N LYS A 19 -3.04 -4.72 -9.95
CA LYS A 19 -3.85 -3.54 -9.67
C LYS A 19 -3.56 -2.40 -10.64
N ALA A 20 -2.29 -2.15 -10.95
CA ALA A 20 -1.89 -1.12 -11.90
C ALA A 20 -2.38 -1.41 -13.32
N LEU A 21 -2.39 -2.69 -13.74
CA LEU A 21 -2.93 -3.09 -15.03
C LEU A 21 -4.45 -2.90 -15.10
N ILE A 22 -5.18 -3.33 -14.06
CA ILE A 22 -6.65 -3.25 -14.01
C ILE A 22 -7.12 -1.80 -13.91
N GLU A 23 -6.53 -1.02 -13.00
CA GLU A 23 -6.96 0.36 -12.76
C GLU A 23 -6.44 1.33 -13.82
N GLY A 24 -5.39 0.96 -14.58
CA GLY A 24 -4.85 1.77 -15.68
C GLY A 24 -3.73 2.72 -15.24
N GLY A 25 -2.87 2.27 -14.34
CA GLY A 25 -1.63 2.95 -13.94
C GLY A 25 -1.64 3.45 -12.49
N GLN A 26 -0.45 3.91 -12.05
CA GLN A 26 -0.21 4.37 -10.67
C GLN A 26 -1.01 5.63 -10.31
N ASP A 27 -1.24 6.52 -11.28
CA ASP A 27 -2.02 7.74 -11.09
C ASP A 27 -3.47 7.42 -10.67
N LYS A 28 -4.12 6.50 -11.39
CA LYS A 28 -5.47 6.04 -11.05
C LYS A 28 -5.50 5.28 -9.73
N ILE A 29 -4.48 4.48 -9.42
CA ILE A 29 -4.36 3.83 -8.10
C ILE A 29 -4.31 4.85 -6.98
N PHE A 30 -3.48 5.89 -7.13
CA PHE A 30 -3.34 6.94 -6.13
C PHE A 30 -4.70 7.62 -5.86
N HIS A 31 -5.38 8.06 -6.93
CA HIS A 31 -6.66 8.77 -6.83
C HIS A 31 -7.84 7.91 -6.36
N HIS A 32 -7.82 6.59 -6.58
CA HIS A 32 -8.82 5.67 -5.99
C HIS A 32 -8.51 5.29 -4.54
N THR A 33 -7.24 5.24 -4.17
CA THR A 33 -6.81 4.80 -2.83
C THR A 33 -6.91 5.92 -1.80
N PHE A 34 -6.61 7.15 -2.21
CA PHE A 34 -6.63 8.34 -1.36
C PHE A 34 -7.67 9.33 -1.85
N GLU A 35 -8.22 10.12 -0.93
CA GLU A 35 -9.13 11.21 -1.29
C GLU A 35 -8.42 12.19 -2.23
N THR A 36 -9.03 12.41 -3.40
CA THR A 36 -8.48 13.28 -4.43
C THR A 36 -8.69 14.73 -4.06
N LEU A 37 -7.60 15.48 -3.86
CA LEU A 37 -7.67 16.93 -3.70
C LEU A 37 -7.74 17.62 -5.07
N PRO A 38 -8.47 18.74 -5.19
CA PRO A 38 -8.55 19.49 -6.44
C PRO A 38 -7.17 19.90 -6.96
N GLY A 39 -6.83 19.47 -8.18
CA GLY A 39 -5.57 19.81 -8.84
C GLY A 39 -4.33 19.06 -8.33
N GLU A 40 -4.49 18.12 -7.39
CA GLU A 40 -3.40 17.25 -6.95
C GLU A 40 -2.96 16.33 -8.09
N LYS A 41 -1.64 16.23 -8.32
CA LYS A 41 -1.05 15.38 -9.36
C LYS A 41 -0.02 14.45 -8.75
N LEU A 42 -0.09 13.17 -9.09
CA LEU A 42 0.96 12.21 -8.74
C LEU A 42 2.26 12.58 -9.47
N GLN A 43 3.39 12.59 -8.75
CA GLN A 43 4.72 12.90 -9.29
C GLN A 43 5.55 11.63 -9.45
N LYS A 44 5.69 10.85 -8.36
CA LYS A 44 6.52 9.65 -8.32
C LYS A 44 5.92 8.59 -7.41
N THR A 45 6.27 7.34 -7.67
CA THR A 45 6.00 6.22 -6.76
C THR A 45 7.30 5.49 -6.42
N PHE A 46 7.36 4.96 -5.20
CA PHE A 46 8.51 4.22 -4.71
C PHE A 46 8.05 2.95 -4.01
N VAL A 47 8.70 1.83 -4.31
CA VAL A 47 8.54 0.59 -3.55
C VAL A 47 9.33 0.72 -2.27
N CYS A 48 8.69 0.49 -1.12
CA CYS A 48 9.36 0.62 0.17
C CYS A 48 8.76 -0.31 1.23
N TYR A 49 9.48 -0.44 2.34
CA TYR A 49 8.93 -0.98 3.58
C TYR A 49 8.70 0.16 4.56
N LEU A 50 7.50 0.22 5.15
CA LEU A 50 7.21 1.09 6.28
C LEU A 50 7.52 0.35 7.58
N SER A 51 8.37 0.91 8.43
CA SER A 51 8.65 0.35 9.75
C SER A 51 7.48 0.62 10.70
N THR A 52 6.91 -0.43 11.28
CA THR A 52 5.86 -0.33 12.31
C THR A 52 6.29 -1.07 13.58
N SER A 53 5.57 -0.86 14.69
CA SER A 53 5.78 -1.61 15.94
C SER A 53 5.56 -3.12 15.78
N SER A 54 4.76 -3.52 14.80
CA SER A 54 4.48 -4.92 14.46
C SER A 54 5.43 -5.47 13.39
N GLY A 55 6.38 -4.65 12.90
CA GLY A 55 7.35 -5.02 11.87
C GLY A 55 7.23 -4.24 10.56
N PRO A 56 8.10 -4.51 9.58
CA PRO A 56 8.09 -3.84 8.29
C PRO A 56 6.88 -4.27 7.46
N VAL A 57 6.22 -3.30 6.84
CA VAL A 57 5.08 -3.50 5.93
C VAL A 57 5.51 -3.10 4.53
N ILE A 58 5.48 -4.03 3.58
CA ILE A 58 5.75 -3.72 2.17
C ILE A 58 4.61 -2.87 1.59
N GLY A 59 4.97 -1.84 0.84
CA GLY A 59 4.00 -0.95 0.24
C GLY A 59 4.58 -0.07 -0.84
N THR A 60 3.71 0.81 -1.32
CA THR A 60 4.05 1.82 -2.32
C THR A 60 3.86 3.20 -1.69
N LEU A 61 4.93 4.00 -1.72
CA LEU A 61 4.91 5.41 -1.34
C LEU A 61 4.60 6.25 -2.58
N PHE A 62 3.55 7.04 -2.51
CA PHE A 62 3.11 7.98 -3.52
C PHE A 62 3.55 9.39 -3.11
N LEU A 63 4.31 10.05 -3.99
CA LEU A 63 4.64 11.47 -3.89
C LEU A 63 3.77 12.23 -4.88
N SER A 64 2.88 13.08 -4.38
CA SER A 64 2.08 14.00 -5.19
C SER A 64 2.57 15.45 -5.02
N THR A 65 1.96 16.38 -5.75
CA THR A 65 2.18 17.81 -5.56
C THR A 65 1.68 18.35 -4.22
N SER A 66 0.88 17.57 -3.47
CA SER A 66 0.21 18.03 -2.25
C SER A 66 0.55 17.18 -1.02
N ARG A 67 0.97 15.92 -1.18
CA ARG A 67 1.25 15.03 -0.05
C ARG A 67 2.23 13.90 -0.35
N LEU A 68 2.70 13.29 0.72
CA LEU A 68 3.25 11.94 0.74
C LEU A 68 2.18 11.00 1.29
N ALA A 69 1.92 9.91 0.60
CA ALA A 69 0.93 8.91 1.02
C ALA A 69 1.50 7.50 0.86
N PHE A 70 1.22 6.62 1.80
CA PHE A 70 1.67 5.23 1.78
C PHE A 70 0.46 4.31 1.73
N CYS A 71 0.55 3.22 0.98
CA CYS A 71 -0.42 2.12 1.05
C CYS A 71 0.31 0.79 0.99
N SER A 72 -0.07 -0.17 1.84
CA SER A 72 0.47 -1.52 1.78
C SER A 72 0.13 -2.19 0.45
N ASP A 73 1.03 -3.04 -0.03
CA ASP A 73 0.86 -3.68 -1.34
C ASP A 73 -0.21 -4.79 -1.31
N ASN A 74 -0.46 -5.34 -0.13
CA ASN A 74 -1.49 -6.31 0.19
C ASN A 74 -2.25 -5.90 1.45
N PRO A 75 -3.50 -6.34 1.63
CA PRO A 75 -4.22 -6.12 2.88
C PRO A 75 -3.53 -6.91 4.01
N LEU A 76 -3.46 -6.30 5.18
CA LEU A 76 -2.93 -6.91 6.38
C LEU A 76 -4.06 -7.45 7.23
N CYS A 77 -3.85 -8.67 7.74
CA CYS A 77 -4.73 -9.29 8.71
C CYS A 77 -4.57 -8.63 10.09
N TYR A 78 -5.70 -8.32 10.72
CA TYR A 78 -5.75 -7.89 12.12
C TYR A 78 -6.97 -8.49 12.82
N SER A 79 -6.92 -8.55 14.15
CA SER A 79 -8.02 -9.05 14.97
C SER A 79 -8.59 -7.92 15.83
N PRO A 80 -9.70 -7.30 15.42
CA PRO A 80 -10.32 -6.23 16.20
C PRO A 80 -10.89 -6.76 17.52
N GLN A 81 -11.28 -8.03 17.56
CA GLN A 81 -11.80 -8.74 18.73
C GLN A 81 -11.25 -10.17 18.77
N PRO A 82 -11.14 -10.80 19.95
CA PRO A 82 -10.75 -12.20 20.06
C PRO A 82 -11.67 -13.10 19.22
N GLY A 83 -11.10 -13.93 18.36
CA GLY A 83 -11.86 -14.82 17.48
C GLY A 83 -12.41 -14.17 16.20
N GLN A 84 -12.22 -12.85 16.00
CA GLN A 84 -12.56 -12.17 14.76
C GLN A 84 -11.29 -11.81 13.98
N GLN A 85 -11.29 -12.12 12.68
CA GLN A 85 -10.22 -11.74 11.76
C GLN A 85 -10.76 -10.78 10.71
N SER A 86 -10.04 -9.70 10.45
CA SER A 86 -10.35 -8.69 9.46
C SER A 86 -9.10 -8.36 8.65
N TRP A 87 -9.30 -7.84 7.45
CA TRP A 87 -8.22 -7.53 6.51
C TRP A 87 -8.40 -6.11 6.01
N SER A 88 -7.35 -5.30 6.09
CA SER A 88 -7.38 -3.93 5.58
C SER A 88 -6.02 -3.50 5.06
N TYR A 89 -6.02 -2.59 4.10
CA TYR A 89 -4.79 -1.94 3.68
C TYR A 89 -4.30 -0.98 4.76
N TYR A 90 -3.01 -1.03 5.05
CA TYR A 90 -2.37 -0.06 5.93
C TYR A 90 -2.06 1.20 5.13
N LYS A 91 -2.63 2.34 5.53
CA LYS A 91 -2.52 3.63 4.84
C LYS A 91 -2.41 4.79 5.81
#